data_AF-A0A6J3H061-F1
#
_entry.id   AF-A0A6J3H061-F1
#
_cell.length_a   1.000
_cell.length_b   1.000
_cell.length_c   1.000
_cell.angle_alpha   90.00
_cell.angle_beta   90.00
_cell.angle_gamma   90.00
#
_symmetry.space_group_name_H-M   'P 1'
#
loop_
_entity.id
_entity.type
_entity.pdbx_description
1 polymer ?
#
loop_
_entity_poly.entity_id
_entity_poly.type
_entity_poly.pdbx_seq_one_letter_code
_entity_poly.pdbx_strand_id
1 'polypeptide(L)'
;MLLLLFLAIFSLGSCSSGSPAPVPKNDLLGIVGGHNVPQGKWPWQVSLRIYNYHWASWVHICRGSLIHPRWVLTAAHCIFR
;
A
#
# COMPACT_ATOMS: atom_id res chain seq x y z
N MET A 1 16.63 -37.42 -14.04
CA MET A 1 17.00 -36.41 -13.01
C MET A 1 17.49 -35.09 -13.61
N LEU A 2 18.27 -35.07 -14.70
CA LEU A 2 18.70 -33.82 -15.35
C LEU A 2 17.55 -33.00 -16.00
N LEU A 3 16.52 -33.67 -16.54
CA LEU A 3 15.37 -33.01 -17.19
C LEU A 3 14.51 -32.19 -16.22
N LEU A 4 14.45 -32.61 -14.94
CA LEU A 4 13.70 -31.90 -13.90
C LEU A 4 14.38 -30.60 -13.46
N LEU A 5 15.72 -30.53 -13.58
CA LEU A 5 16.49 -29.31 -13.27
C LEU A 5 16.27 -28.22 -14.33
N PHE A 6 16.13 -28.57 -15.61
CA PHE A 6 15.89 -27.61 -16.69
C PHE A 6 14.52 -26.89 -16.57
N LEU A 7 13.48 -27.59 -16.12
CA LEU A 7 12.14 -27.02 -15.94
C LEU A 7 12.07 -26.04 -14.76
N ALA A 8 12.89 -26.23 -13.72
CA ALA A 8 12.99 -25.31 -12.59
C ALA A 8 13.66 -23.97 -12.97
N ILE A 9 14.61 -23.99 -13.91
CA ILE A 9 15.31 -22.77 -14.37
C ILE A 9 14.37 -21.87 -15.17
N PHE A 10 13.45 -22.45 -15.95
CA PHE A 10 12.46 -21.70 -16.74
C PHE A 10 11.40 -20.97 -15.90
N SER A 11 11.19 -21.39 -14.65
CA SER A 11 10.14 -20.85 -13.78
C SER A 11 10.61 -19.69 -12.89
N LEU A 12 11.92 -19.46 -12.75
CA LEU A 12 12.47 -18.31 -12.01
C LEU A 12 12.66 -17.04 -12.86
N GLY A 13 12.46 -17.11 -14.18
CA GLY A 13 12.86 -16.07 -15.14
C GLY A 13 11.85 -15.00 -15.52
N SER A 14 10.63 -14.98 -14.94
CA SER A 14 9.59 -14.04 -15.36
C SER A 14 9.46 -12.87 -14.38
N CYS A 15 10.21 -11.79 -14.62
CA CYS A 15 9.98 -10.50 -13.97
C CYS A 15 8.87 -9.76 -14.73
N SER A 16 7.60 -10.10 -14.46
CA SER A 16 6.47 -9.33 -14.95
C SER A 16 6.41 -8.01 -14.18
N SER A 17 6.88 -6.94 -14.82
CA SER A 17 6.61 -5.57 -14.41
C SER A 17 5.11 -5.29 -14.57
N GLY A 18 4.34 -5.64 -13.53
CA GLY A 18 2.92 -5.36 -13.48
C GLY A 18 2.69 -3.85 -13.59
N SER A 19 2.15 -3.40 -14.72
CA SER A 19 1.64 -2.03 -14.84
C SER A 19 0.45 -1.88 -13.88
N PRO A 20 0.37 -0.80 -13.08
CA PRO A 20 -0.75 -0.61 -12.17
C PRO A 20 -2.06 -0.50 -12.98
N ALA A 21 -3.05 -1.32 -12.58
CA ALA A 21 -4.34 -1.37 -13.24
C ALA A 21 -5.04 0.00 -13.23
N PRO A 22 -5.82 0.36 -14.27
CA PRO A 22 -6.64 1.56 -14.28
C PRO A 22 -7.66 1.51 -13.14
N VAL A 23 -7.58 2.45 -12.20
CA VAL A 23 -8.56 2.56 -11.10
C VAL A 23 -9.89 3.08 -11.68
N PRO A 24 -11.03 2.41 -11.43
CA PRO A 24 -12.33 2.85 -11.92
C PRO A 24 -12.67 4.25 -11.38
N LYS A 25 -13.01 5.18 -12.28
CA LYS A 25 -13.53 6.51 -11.95
C LYS A 25 -15.01 6.43 -11.55
N ASN A 26 -15.33 5.66 -10.52
CA ASN A 26 -16.64 5.86 -9.89
C ASN A 26 -16.49 7.06 -8.97
N ASP A 27 -17.41 8.03 -9.07
CA ASP A 27 -17.45 9.28 -8.29
C ASP A 27 -17.17 9.03 -6.81
N LEU A 28 -15.89 9.07 -6.45
CA LEU A 28 -15.44 9.03 -5.07
C LEU A 28 -15.87 10.37 -4.49
N LEU A 29 -16.65 10.37 -3.41
CA LEU A 29 -16.78 11.53 -2.53
C LEU A 29 -15.37 11.86 -2.03
N GLY A 30 -14.67 12.68 -2.80
CA GLY A 30 -13.24 12.91 -2.73
C GLY A 30 -12.93 14.34 -2.34
N ILE A 31 -11.64 14.66 -2.35
CA ILE A 31 -11.16 16.02 -2.14
C ILE A 31 -11.62 16.87 -3.33
N VAL A 32 -12.27 18.02 -3.11
CA VAL A 32 -12.64 18.95 -4.19
C VAL A 32 -11.35 19.41 -4.90
N GLY A 33 -11.25 19.16 -6.21
CA GLY A 33 -10.02 19.39 -6.99
C GLY A 33 -8.89 18.38 -6.70
N GLY A 34 -9.18 17.34 -5.92
CA GLY A 34 -8.27 16.25 -5.64
C GLY A 34 -8.00 15.40 -6.87
N HIS A 35 -6.77 14.92 -6.99
CA HIS A 35 -6.36 13.98 -8.01
C HIS A 35 -5.43 12.93 -7.38
N ASN A 36 -5.41 11.75 -8.00
CA ASN A 36 -4.47 10.71 -7.59
C ASN A 36 -3.04 11.18 -7.80
N VAL A 37 -2.19 10.93 -6.82
CA VAL A 37 -0.77 11.25 -6.90
C VAL A 37 0.01 10.06 -7.47
N PRO A 38 1.05 10.29 -8.28
CA PRO A 38 2.00 9.25 -8.64
C PRO A 38 2.57 8.57 -7.40
N GLN A 39 2.86 7.28 -7.51
CA GLN A 39 3.52 6.54 -6.45
C GLN A 39 4.84 7.21 -6.06
N GLY A 40 5.08 7.33 -4.74
CA GLY A 40 6.30 7.95 -4.22
C GLY A 40 6.35 9.47 -4.25
N LYS A 41 5.33 10.19 -4.76
CA LYS A 41 5.30 11.67 -4.75
C LYS A 41 5.43 12.27 -3.34
N TRP A 42 4.84 11.60 -2.35
CA TRP A 42 4.90 11.98 -0.94
C TRP A 42 5.38 10.78 -0.11
N PRO A 43 6.70 10.50 -0.10
CA PRO A 43 7.23 9.26 0.46
C PRO A 43 7.06 9.17 1.98
N TRP A 44 6.86 10.31 2.65
CA TRP A 44 6.57 10.36 4.08
C TRP A 44 5.09 10.10 4.43
N GLN A 45 4.16 10.04 3.48
CA GLN A 45 2.74 9.83 3.76
C GLN A 45 2.50 8.39 4.27
N VAL A 46 1.89 8.25 5.45
CA VAL A 46 1.62 6.94 6.08
C VAL A 46 0.12 6.73 6.31
N SER A 47 -0.34 5.51 6.04
CA SER A 47 -1.66 5.00 6.41
C SER A 47 -1.57 4.26 7.75
N LEU A 48 -2.13 4.81 8.82
CA LEU A 48 -2.26 4.09 10.09
C LEU A 48 -3.44 3.13 9.99
N ARG A 49 -3.22 1.87 10.38
CA ARG A 49 -4.20 0.79 10.26
C ARG A 49 -4.31 -0.01 11.55
N ILE A 50 -5.51 -0.44 11.87
CA ILE A 50 -5.80 -1.36 12.97
C ILE A 50 -6.43 -2.62 12.39
N TYR A 51 -6.08 -3.77 12.96
CA TYR A 51 -6.70 -5.04 12.57
C TYR A 51 -8.12 -5.11 13.13
N ASN A 52 -9.09 -5.22 12.25
CA ASN A 52 -10.48 -5.43 12.61
C ASN A 52 -10.77 -6.94 12.59
N TYR A 53 -11.14 -7.50 13.74
CA TYR A 53 -11.42 -8.93 13.89
C TYR A 53 -12.76 -9.35 13.28
N HIS A 54 -13.76 -8.45 13.18
CA HIS A 54 -15.05 -8.76 12.60
C HIS A 54 -14.96 -9.01 11.08
N TRP A 55 -14.12 -8.23 10.39
CA TRP A 55 -13.89 -8.37 8.95
C TRP A 55 -12.55 -9.01 8.60
N ALA A 56 -11.82 -9.53 9.59
CA ALA A 56 -10.49 -10.13 9.44
C ALA A 56 -9.54 -9.32 8.52
N SER A 57 -9.50 -7.99 8.69
CA SER A 57 -8.79 -7.10 7.76
C SER A 57 -8.19 -5.87 8.44
N TRP A 58 -7.13 -5.33 7.83
CA TRP A 58 -6.51 -4.08 8.27
C TRP A 58 -7.30 -2.88 7.74
N VAL A 59 -7.87 -2.11 8.65
CA VAL A 59 -8.70 -0.94 8.33
C VAL A 59 -7.90 0.33 8.58
N HIS A 60 -7.93 1.27 7.62
CA HIS A 60 -7.33 2.59 7.79
C HIS A 60 -8.14 3.43 8.79
N ILE A 61 -7.44 4.01 9.75
CA ILE A 61 -8.08 4.80 10.82
C ILE A 61 -7.62 6.26 10.85
N CYS A 62 -6.37 6.53 10.49
CA CYS A 62 -5.74 7.84 10.60
C CYS A 62 -4.53 7.95 9.68
N ARG A 63 -4.01 9.17 9.51
CA ARG A 63 -2.80 9.47 8.74
C ARG A 63 -1.60 9.74 9.65
N GLY A 64 -0.41 9.77 9.06
CA GLY A 64 0.83 10.15 9.75
C GLY A 64 1.94 10.54 8.76
N SER A 65 3.07 11.00 9.29
CA SER A 65 4.27 11.35 8.51
C SER A 65 5.50 10.62 9.03
N LEU A 66 6.24 9.94 8.14
CA LEU A 66 7.53 9.34 8.47
C LEU A 66 8.57 10.46 8.67
N ILE A 67 9.03 10.66 9.90
CA ILE A 67 10.00 11.70 10.26
C ILE A 67 11.41 11.14 10.53
N HIS A 68 11.51 9.82 10.64
CA HIS A 68 12.75 9.06 10.86
C HIS A 68 12.53 7.62 10.37
N PRO A 69 13.58 6.84 10.01
CA PRO A 69 13.44 5.44 9.59
C PRO A 69 12.63 4.51 10.49
N ARG A 70 12.36 4.91 11.74
CA ARG A 70 11.61 4.13 12.74
C ARG A 70 10.54 4.94 13.49
N TRP A 71 10.30 6.20 13.11
CA TRP A 71 9.34 7.06 13.80
C TRP A 71 8.36 7.71 12.84
N VAL A 72 7.07 7.58 13.18
CA VAL A 72 5.95 8.23 12.49
C VAL A 72 5.33 9.24 13.42
N LEU A 73 5.21 10.50 12.97
CA LEU A 73 4.46 11.55 13.64
C LEU A 73 2.97 11.43 13.28
N THR A 74 2.10 11.53 14.28
CA THR A 74 0.63 11.52 14.10
C THR A 74 -0.05 12.31 15.23
N ALA A 75 -1.36 12.49 15.14
CA ALA A 75 -2.14 13.12 16.19
C ALA A 75 -2.38 12.15 17.37
N ALA A 76 -2.31 12.64 18.61
CA ALA A 76 -2.49 11.82 19.80
C ALA A 76 -3.85 11.09 19.83
N HIS A 77 -4.92 11.74 19.38
CA HIS A 77 -6.27 11.15 19.34
C HIS A 77 -6.41 9.97 18.36
N CYS A 78 -5.44 9.77 17.45
CA CYS A 78 -5.40 8.60 16.59
C CYS A 78 -4.93 7.34 17.34
N ILE A 79 -4.30 7.49 18.51
CA ILE A 79 -3.76 6.40 19.33
C ILE A 79 -4.52 6.28 20.66
N PHE A 80 -4.73 7.40 21.35
CA PHE A 80 -5.31 7.47 22.69
C PHE A 80 -6.69 8.14 22.66
N ARG A 81 -7.66 7.46 22.03
CA ARG A 81 -9.03 7.96 21.97
C ARG A 81 -9.69 8.00 23.35
#